data_AF-A0A2V7X0R9-F1
#
_entry.id   AF-A0A2V7X0R9-F1
#
_cell.length_a   1.000
_cell.length_b   1.000
_cell.length_c   1.000
_cell.angle_alpha   90.00
_cell.angle_beta   90.00
_cell.angle_gamma   90.00
#
_symmetry.space_group_name_H-M   'P 1'
#
loop_
_entity.id
_entity.type
_entity.pdbx_description
1 polymer ?
#
loop_
_entity_poly.entity_id
_entity_poly.type
_entity_poly.pdbx_seq_one_letter_code
_entity_poly.pdbx_strand_id
1 'polypeptide(L)'
;MERGGTRIPCDIPITLTSLDPRDQFSHPCVVILVNLRGCAVRSPRPVHSGTIVCLESLPTKTPVEARVVHCISLGEFEKLWLLGLSLNEAGNVWGINPMPADWTTP
;
A
#
# COMPACT_ATOMS: atom_id res chain seq x y z
N MET A 1 -4.61 17.33 13.12
CA MET A 1 -4.71 15.90 12.75
C MET A 1 -5.31 15.84 11.36
N GLU A 2 -4.47 15.95 10.33
CA GLU A 2 -4.94 16.05 8.95
C GLU A 2 -5.47 14.69 8.48
N ARG A 3 -6.71 14.69 7.97
CA ARG A 3 -7.26 13.55 7.23
C ARG A 3 -6.38 13.40 5.98
N GLY A 4 -5.80 12.23 5.73
CA GLY A 4 -4.75 12.00 4.72
C GLY A 4 -5.17 12.19 3.25
N GLY A 5 -5.89 13.25 2.91
CA GLY A 5 -6.44 13.53 1.59
C GLY A 5 -7.59 12.59 1.20
N THR A 6 -8.26 12.93 0.10
CA THR A 6 -9.30 12.13 -0.56
C THR A 6 -8.77 10.72 -0.80
N ARG A 7 -9.57 9.70 -0.46
CA ARG A 7 -9.24 8.31 -0.74
C ARG A 7 -9.93 7.87 -2.03
N ILE A 8 -9.17 7.26 -2.93
CA ILE A 8 -9.63 6.81 -4.23
C ILE A 8 -9.62 5.29 -4.27
N PRO A 9 -10.78 4.62 -4.45
CA PRO A 9 -10.82 3.20 -4.74
C PRO A 9 -10.13 2.89 -6.07
N CYS A 10 -9.40 1.78 -6.14
CA CYS A 10 -8.67 1.38 -7.33
C CYS A 10 -8.46 -0.14 -7.35
N ASP A 11 -7.94 -0.67 -8.45
CA ASP A 11 -7.46 -2.05 -8.55
C ASP A 11 -6.09 -2.03 -9.23
N ILE A 12 -5.03 -1.76 -8.45
CA ILE A 12 -3.66 -1.65 -8.96
C ILE A 12 -2.88 -2.91 -8.56
N PRO A 13 -2.52 -3.78 -9.50
CA PRO A 13 -1.67 -4.92 -9.21
C PRO A 13 -0.25 -4.45 -8.88
N ILE A 14 0.33 -4.98 -7.81
CA ILE A 14 1.70 -4.70 -7.39
C ILE A 14 2.41 -5.99 -7.00
N THR A 15 3.72 -5.96 -6.95
CA THR A 15 4.51 -6.93 -6.17
C THR A 15 4.87 -6.28 -4.85
N LEU A 16 4.55 -6.96 -3.74
CA LEU A 16 4.90 -6.52 -2.40
C LEU A 16 6.08 -7.34 -1.90
N THR A 17 7.19 -6.66 -1.59
CA THR A 17 8.43 -7.29 -1.17
C THR A 17 8.79 -6.85 0.24
N SER A 18 9.05 -7.78 1.15
CA SER A 18 9.53 -7.46 2.50
C SER A 18 10.99 -7.06 2.48
N LEU A 19 11.31 -5.99 3.19
CA LEU A 19 12.69 -5.57 3.48
C LEU A 19 13.14 -6.00 4.89
N ASP A 20 12.32 -6.76 5.63
CA ASP A 20 12.72 -7.33 6.92
C ASP A 20 13.55 -8.61 6.69
N PRO A 21 14.83 -8.66 7.11
CA PRO A 21 15.67 -9.84 6.94
C PRO A 21 15.17 -11.07 7.72
N ARG A 22 14.26 -10.89 8.69
CA ARG A 22 13.70 -11.99 9.49
C ARG A 22 12.48 -12.65 8.85
N ASP A 23 11.86 -11.97 7.88
CA ASP A 23 10.67 -12.45 7.17
C ASP A 23 10.69 -11.95 5.73
N GLN A 24 11.53 -12.59 4.92
CA GLN A 24 11.68 -12.27 3.50
C GLN A 24 10.54 -12.89 2.70
N PHE A 25 9.87 -12.06 1.90
CA PHE A 25 8.90 -12.51 0.92
C PHE A 25 8.86 -11.53 -0.26
N SER A 26 8.38 -12.02 -1.39
CA SER A 26 7.96 -11.19 -2.53
C SER A 26 6.79 -11.90 -3.20
N HIS A 27 5.63 -11.25 -3.26
CA HIS A 27 4.44 -11.85 -3.89
C HIS A 27 3.49 -10.81 -4.49
N PRO A 28 2.67 -11.22 -5.48
CA PRO A 28 1.63 -10.37 -6.03
C PRO A 28 0.61 -9.95 -4.97
N CYS A 29 0.15 -8.71 -5.05
CA CYS A 29 -0.92 -8.13 -4.26
C CYS A 29 -1.76 -7.18 -5.12
N VAL A 30 -2.90 -6.72 -4.57
CA VAL A 30 -3.73 -5.70 -5.22
C VAL A 30 -3.96 -4.54 -4.27
N VAL A 31 -3.60 -3.33 -4.70
CA VAL A 31 -3.96 -2.10 -4.01
C VAL A 31 -5.42 -1.78 -4.32
N ILE A 32 -6.24 -1.64 -3.27
CA ILE A 32 -7.69 -1.44 -3.41
C ILE A 32 -8.17 -0.03 -3.05
N LEU A 33 -7.33 0.74 -2.35
CA LEU A 33 -7.66 2.09 -1.90
C LEU A 33 -6.36 2.87 -1.75
N VAL A 34 -6.31 4.10 -2.28
CA VAL A 34 -5.11 4.94 -2.20
C VAL A 34 -5.43 6.35 -1.72
N ASN A 35 -4.45 6.99 -1.13
CA ASN A 35 -4.36 8.45 -1.01
C ASN A 35 -2.89 8.88 -1.20
N LEU A 36 -2.59 10.17 -1.09
CA LEU A 36 -1.22 10.66 -1.32
C LEU A 36 -0.19 10.06 -0.35
N ARG A 37 -0.61 9.61 0.85
CA ARG A 37 0.30 9.16 1.92
C ARG A 37 0.37 7.65 2.08
N GLY A 38 -0.45 6.88 1.38
CA GLY A 38 -0.61 5.47 1.69
C GLY A 38 -1.69 4.78 0.89
N CYS A 39 -1.88 3.51 1.22
CA CYS A 39 -2.85 2.67 0.55
C CYS A 39 -3.35 1.51 1.43
N ALA A 40 -4.39 0.85 0.97
CA ALA A 40 -4.84 -0.44 1.48
C ALA A 40 -4.62 -1.52 0.42
N VAL A 41 -4.08 -2.66 0.84
CA VAL A 41 -3.63 -3.74 -0.04
C VAL A 41 -4.25 -5.07 0.37
N ARG A 42 -4.79 -5.82 -0.59
CA ARG A 42 -5.15 -7.22 -0.42
C ARG A 42 -3.91 -8.10 -0.60
N SER A 43 -3.59 -8.86 0.43
CA SER A 43 -2.42 -9.74 0.51
C SER A 43 -2.85 -11.21 0.75
N PRO A 44 -2.16 -12.19 0.13
CA PRO A 44 -2.36 -13.62 0.37
C PRO A 44 -1.71 -14.13 1.67
N ARG A 45 -1.04 -13.26 2.44
CA ARG A 45 -0.44 -13.59 3.74
C ARG A 45 -0.52 -12.43 4.73
N PRO A 46 -0.47 -12.69 6.04
CA PRO A 46 -0.31 -11.63 7.02
C PRO A 46 1.11 -11.05 6.92
N VAL A 47 1.22 -9.77 7.26
CA VAL A 47 2.50 -9.07 7.41
C VAL A 47 2.45 -8.27 8.71
N HIS A 48 3.51 -8.37 9.51
CA HIS A 48 3.54 -7.69 10.80
C HIS A 48 3.47 -6.17 10.64
N SER A 49 2.74 -5.52 11.54
CA SER A 49 2.77 -4.06 11.61
C SER A 49 4.17 -3.58 12.02
N GLY A 50 4.64 -2.52 11.37
CA GLY A 50 6.00 -2.02 11.51
C GLY A 50 6.97 -2.51 10.43
N THR A 51 6.68 -3.63 9.75
CA THR A 51 7.51 -4.16 8.66
C THR A 51 7.67 -3.12 7.55
N ILE A 52 8.90 -2.93 7.08
CA ILE A 52 9.20 -2.13 5.90
C ILE A 52 9.03 -3.02 4.67
N VAL A 53 8.31 -2.51 3.69
CA VAL A 53 8.02 -3.20 2.43
C VAL A 53 8.34 -2.29 1.26
N CYS A 54 8.70 -2.90 0.13
CA CYS A 54 8.83 -2.24 -1.15
C CYS A 54 7.62 -2.61 -2.02
N LEU A 55 6.99 -1.60 -2.63
CA LEU A 55 5.94 -1.75 -3.62
C LEU A 55 6.55 -1.59 -5.00
N GLU A 56 6.42 -2.62 -5.83
CA GLU A 56 6.93 -2.66 -7.18
C GLU A 56 5.78 -2.79 -8.20
N SER A 57 6.10 -2.65 -9.48
CA SER A 57 5.10 -2.71 -10.58
C SER A 57 4.02 -1.62 -10.51
N LEU A 58 4.31 -0.52 -9.81
CA LEU A 58 3.43 0.65 -9.75
C LEU A 58 3.26 1.31 -11.13
N PRO A 59 2.17 2.06 -11.37
CA PRO A 59 1.93 2.77 -12.64
C PRO A 59 3.07 3.74 -13.03
N THR A 60 3.72 4.37 -12.05
CA THR A 60 4.88 5.24 -12.27
C THR A 60 6.17 4.48 -12.59
N LYS A 61 6.16 3.14 -12.49
CA LYS A 61 7.30 2.22 -12.68
C LYS A 61 8.47 2.40 -11.69
N THR A 62 8.35 3.33 -10.75
CA THR A 62 9.34 3.54 -9.69
C THR A 62 8.94 2.73 -8.47
N PRO A 63 9.82 1.86 -7.94
CA PRO A 63 9.58 1.20 -6.66
C PRO A 63 9.47 2.20 -5.52
N VAL A 64 8.59 1.95 -4.56
CA VAL A 64 8.35 2.86 -3.43
C VAL A 64 8.37 2.08 -2.13
N GLU A 65 9.08 2.62 -1.14
CA GLU A 65 9.08 2.06 0.21
C GLU A 65 7.88 2.53 1.03
N ALA A 66 7.34 1.60 1.82
CA ALA A 66 6.25 1.86 2.73
C ALA A 66 6.42 1.06 4.03
N ARG A 67 5.65 1.43 5.04
CA ARG A 67 5.52 0.74 6.30
C ARG A 67 4.13 0.14 6.45
N VAL A 68 4.06 -1.12 6.87
CA VAL A 68 2.80 -1.73 7.29
C VAL A 68 2.33 -1.07 8.58
N VAL A 69 1.17 -0.42 8.57
CA VAL A 69 0.57 0.22 9.76
C VAL A 69 -0.60 -0.58 10.33
N HIS A 70 -1.25 -1.41 9.52
CA HIS A 70 -2.33 -2.30 9.94
C HIS A 70 -2.29 -3.62 9.15
N CYS A 71 -2.71 -4.71 9.78
CA CYS A 71 -2.95 -5.99 9.12
C CYS A 71 -4.22 -6.61 9.70
N ILE A 72 -5.24 -6.80 8.86
CA ILE A 72 -6.57 -7.29 9.25
C ILE A 72 -6.85 -8.55 8.44
N SER A 73 -7.24 -9.64 9.09
CA SER A 73 -7.73 -10.83 8.37
C SER A 73 -9.15 -10.55 7.85
N LEU A 74 -9.41 -10.85 6.57
CA LEU A 74 -10.71 -10.61 5.94
C LEU A 74 -11.71 -11.76 6.15
N GLY A 75 -11.29 -12.85 6.81
CA GLY A 75 -12.16 -13.96 7.16
C GLY A 75 -11.35 -15.14 7.70
N GLU A 76 -12.00 -15.99 8.51
CA GLU A 76 -11.35 -17.13 9.15
C GLU A 76 -10.98 -18.24 8.13
N PHE A 77 -11.68 -18.30 6.99
CA PHE A 77 -11.50 -19.30 5.94
C PHE A 77 -10.82 -18.76 4.68
N GLU A 78 -10.90 -17.46 4.46
CA GLU A 78 -10.25 -16.79 3.34
C GLU A 78 -8.84 -16.41 3.79
N LYS A 79 -7.82 -17.05 3.22
CA LYS A 79 -6.40 -16.71 3.43
C LYS A 79 -6.08 -15.36 2.76
N LEU A 80 -6.76 -14.31 3.19
CA LEU A 80 -6.72 -12.96 2.65
C LEU A 80 -6.63 -11.97 3.81
N TRP A 81 -5.68 -11.05 3.66
CA TRP A 81 -5.41 -9.99 4.63
C TRP A 81 -5.52 -8.64 3.95
N LEU A 82 -6.12 -7.69 4.64
CA LEU A 82 -6.08 -6.29 4.30
C LEU A 82 -4.94 -5.63 5.06
N LEU A 83 -3.93 -5.18 4.33
CA LEU A 83 -2.82 -4.43 4.86
C LEU A 83 -3.10 -2.94 4.69
N GLY A 84 -2.90 -2.15 5.74
CA GLY A 84 -2.77 -0.70 5.63
C GLY A 84 -1.30 -0.35 5.50
N LEU A 85 -0.92 0.39 4.46
CA LEU A 85 0.44 0.83 4.20
C LEU A 85 0.53 2.35 4.26
N SER A 86 1.55 2.86 4.95
CA SER A 86 1.95 4.28 4.89
C SER A 86 3.20 4.38 4.02
N LEU A 87 3.15 5.19 2.97
CA LEU A 87 4.34 5.48 2.16
C LEU A 87 5.36 6.23 3.01
N ASN A 88 6.65 5.96 2.77
CA ASN A 88 7.73 6.72 3.38
C ASN A 88 7.76 8.16 2.83
N GLU A 89 7.53 8.31 1.54
CA GLU A 89 7.40 9.60 0.85
C GLU A 89 5.98 9.72 0.26
N ALA A 90 5.31 10.83 0.56
CA ALA A 90 3.98 11.09 0.01
C ALA A 90 4.07 11.42 -1.49
N GLY A 91 3.21 10.82 -2.31
CA GLY A 91 3.25 11.04 -3.74
C GLY A 91 2.12 10.34 -4.50
N ASN A 92 1.80 10.87 -5.68
CA ASN A 92 0.87 10.23 -6.62
C ASN A 92 1.59 9.09 -7.40
N VAL A 93 2.16 8.15 -6.65
CA VAL A 93 2.84 6.96 -7.20
C VAL A 93 1.85 5.99 -7.86
N TRP A 94 0.56 6.24 -7.64
CA TRP A 94 -0.59 5.48 -8.12
C TRP A 94 -1.02 5.87 -9.56
N GLY A 95 -0.48 6.96 -10.11
CA GLY A 95 -0.86 7.44 -11.44
C GLY A 95 -2.30 7.95 -11.56
N ILE A 96 -2.91 8.41 -10.46
CA ILE A 96 -4.29 8.92 -10.48
C ILE A 96 -4.33 10.24 -11.25
N ASN A 97 -5.20 10.30 -12.26
CA ASN A 97 -5.46 11.49 -13.06
C ASN A 97 -6.96 11.53 -13.44
N PRO A 98 -7.68 12.65 -13.22
CA PRO A 98 -7.23 13.87 -12.55
C PRO A 98 -6.91 13.65 -11.07
N MET A 99 -5.87 14.34 -10.59
CA MET A 99 -5.48 14.27 -9.18
C MET A 99 -6.50 15.02 -8.31
N PRO A 100 -6.91 14.46 -7.15
CA PRO A 100 -7.78 15.17 -6.22
C PRO A 100 -7.18 16.50 -5.76
N ALA A 101 -8.01 17.53 -5.62
CA ALA A 101 -7.55 18.89 -5.29
C ALA A 101 -6.85 18.98 -3.91
N ASP A 102 -7.17 18.07 -2.99
CA ASP A 102 -6.57 17.99 -1.66
C ASP A 102 -5.36 17.05 -1.58
N TRP A 103 -4.89 16.52 -2.71
CA TRP A 103 -3.58 15.87 -2.84
C TRP A 103 -2.49 16.91 -3.15
N THR A 104 -2.48 17.97 -2.36
CA THR A 104 -1.41 18.96 -2.38
C THR A 104 -0.31 18.48 -1.43
N THR A 105 0.90 18.34 -1.94
CA THR A 105 2.08 18.22 -1.06
C THR A 105 2.14 19.47 -0.19
N PRO A 106 2.44 19.35 1.12
CA PRO A 106 2.71 20.51 1.95
C PRO A 106 3.87 21.36 1.40
#